data_AF-A0A7X0JSF8-F1
#
_entry.id   AF-A0A7X0JSF8-F1
#
_cell.length_a   1.000
_cell.length_b   1.000
_cell.length_c   1.000
_cell.angle_alpha   90.00
_cell.angle_beta   90.00
_cell.angle_gamma   90.00
#
_symmetry.space_group_name_H-M   'P 1'
#
loop_
_entity.id
_entity.type
_entity.pdbx_description
1 polymer ?
#
loop_
_entity_poly.entity_id
_entity_poly.type
_entity_poly.pdbx_seq_one_letter_code
_entity_poly.pdbx_strand_id
1 'polypeptide(L)'
;MSELGASGSPTQQLSPIINNYPLALMFCAFGWSILLKSEEDFTEQLVGASIIIHGLATAFAGLFPMDRDPYTPKASLRGQIHGLAGMFVMISLIVAPCSVLFSGSYSIVFKVFSIVCVLLTLLFLALMIKAYKKRKLSGLFQRLCYGSQLVWLAGLSVRNEMLLTLINS
;
A
#
# COMPACT_ATOMS: atom_id res chain seq x y z
N MET A 1 4.54 13.66 -3.40
CA MET A 1 3.84 12.94 -4.50
C MET A 1 4.80 12.78 -5.65
N SER A 2 4.68 11.70 -6.43
CA SER A 2 5.56 11.46 -7.57
C SER A 2 5.23 12.44 -8.69
N GLU A 3 6.18 13.31 -9.04
CA GLU A 3 5.98 14.33 -10.09
C GLU A 3 5.97 13.71 -11.50
N LEU A 4 6.46 12.48 -11.65
CA LEU A 4 6.48 11.73 -12.91
C LEU A 4 5.07 11.51 -13.48
N GLY A 5 4.05 11.32 -12.64
CA GLY A 5 2.66 11.13 -13.08
C GLY A 5 1.80 12.40 -13.05
N ALA A 6 2.39 13.56 -12.75
CA ALA A 6 1.62 14.79 -12.55
C ALA A 6 0.98 15.28 -13.86
N SER A 7 -0.17 15.95 -13.74
CA SER A 7 -0.88 16.52 -14.87
C SER A 7 0.01 17.49 -15.66
N GLY A 8 0.12 17.26 -16.97
CA GLY A 8 0.97 18.02 -17.88
C GLY A 8 2.45 17.61 -17.88
N SER A 9 2.85 16.52 -17.22
CA SER A 9 4.20 15.97 -17.34
C SER A 9 4.38 15.15 -18.62
N PRO A 10 5.60 15.05 -19.18
CA PRO A 10 5.89 14.21 -20.35
C PRO A 10 5.55 12.73 -20.12
N THR A 11 5.57 12.30 -18.87
CA THR A 11 5.38 10.90 -18.44
C THR A 11 3.98 10.63 -17.90
N GLN A 12 3.04 11.58 -17.98
CA GLN A 12 1.68 11.44 -17.45
C GLN A 12 0.95 10.19 -17.94
N GLN A 13 1.10 9.85 -19.23
CA GLN A 13 0.45 8.66 -19.81
C GLN A 13 1.27 7.39 -19.61
N LEU A 14 2.61 7.50 -19.62
CA LEU A 14 3.50 6.34 -19.50
C LEU A 14 3.57 5.81 -18.06
N SER A 15 3.63 6.72 -17.07
CA SER A 15 3.83 6.37 -15.67
C SER A 15 2.77 5.40 -15.13
N PRO A 16 1.45 5.59 -15.35
CA PRO A 16 0.45 4.63 -14.88
C PRO A 16 0.56 3.25 -15.54
N ILE A 17 0.94 3.20 -16.82
CA ILE A 17 1.04 1.96 -17.61
C ILE A 17 2.16 1.06 -17.11
N ILE A 18 3.31 1.64 -16.75
CA ILE A 18 4.47 0.86 -16.32
C ILE A 18 4.52 0.64 -14.80
N ASN A 19 3.76 1.41 -14.03
CA ASN A 19 3.81 1.38 -12.57
C ASN A 19 2.47 1.00 -11.96
N ASN A 20 1.46 1.86 -12.06
CA ASN A 20 0.21 1.69 -11.32
C ASN A 20 -0.58 0.45 -11.74
N TYR A 21 -0.76 0.19 -13.04
CA TYR A 21 -1.58 -0.94 -13.50
C TYR A 21 -0.92 -2.30 -13.30
N PRO A 22 0.38 -2.48 -13.63
CA PRO A 22 1.08 -3.72 -13.32
C PRO A 22 1.09 -4.01 -11.82
N LEU A 23 1.34 -2.98 -11.01
CA LEU A 23 1.39 -3.12 -9.56
C LEU A 23 0.00 -3.43 -8.98
N ALA A 24 -1.05 -2.79 -9.48
CA ALA A 24 -2.43 -3.10 -9.12
C ALA A 24 -2.78 -4.56 -9.42
N LEU A 25 -2.39 -5.07 -10.60
CA LEU A 25 -2.58 -6.47 -10.96
C LEU A 25 -1.86 -7.40 -9.99
N MET A 26 -0.60 -7.10 -9.66
CA MET A 26 0.19 -7.90 -8.72
C MET A 26 -0.43 -7.95 -7.32
N PHE A 27 -0.87 -6.80 -6.79
CA PHE A 27 -1.55 -6.77 -5.50
C PHE A 27 -2.87 -7.54 -5.53
N CYS A 28 -3.71 -7.31 -6.54
CA CYS A 28 -4.99 -8.02 -6.66
C CYS A 28 -4.78 -9.54 -6.76
N ALA A 29 -3.84 -10.00 -7.59
CA ALA A 29 -3.51 -11.41 -7.72
C ALA A 29 -2.99 -12.02 -6.41
N PHE A 30 -2.08 -11.32 -5.72
CA PHE A 30 -1.55 -11.78 -4.45
C PHE A 30 -2.62 -11.84 -3.35
N GLY A 31 -3.42 -10.78 -3.19
CA GLY A 31 -4.53 -10.75 -2.23
C GLY A 31 -5.58 -11.83 -2.52
N TRP A 32 -5.90 -12.06 -3.79
CA TRP A 32 -6.79 -13.16 -4.21
C TRP A 32 -6.21 -14.53 -3.83
N SER A 33 -4.91 -14.74 -4.02
CA SER A 33 -4.26 -16.01 -3.64
C SER A 33 -4.32 -16.31 -2.14
N ILE A 34 -4.35 -15.27 -1.30
CA ILE A 34 -4.54 -15.40 0.15
C ILE A 34 -5.99 -15.77 0.46
N LEU A 35 -6.96 -15.10 -0.18
CA LEU A 35 -8.39 -15.39 0.03
C LEU A 35 -8.74 -16.85 -0.28
N LEU A 36 -8.22 -17.39 -1.38
CA LEU A 36 -8.45 -18.78 -1.78
C LEU A 36 -8.01 -19.81 -0.74
N LYS A 37 -7.04 -19.46 0.12
CA LYS A 37 -6.44 -20.35 1.14
C LYS A 37 -6.91 -20.05 2.55
N SER A 38 -7.77 -19.06 2.72
CA SER A 38 -8.10 -18.57 4.05
C SER A 38 -8.88 -19.58 4.89
N GLU A 39 -9.45 -20.66 4.33
CA GLU A 39 -10.13 -21.78 5.05
C GLU A 39 -10.87 -21.33 6.33
N GLU A 40 -11.69 -20.28 6.20
CA GLU A 40 -12.47 -19.61 7.26
C GLU A 40 -11.74 -18.73 8.29
N ASP A 41 -10.41 -18.59 8.21
CA ASP A 41 -9.67 -17.59 9.00
C ASP A 41 -10.04 -16.17 8.54
N PHE A 42 -10.89 -15.52 9.34
CA PHE A 42 -11.32 -14.14 9.15
C PHE A 42 -10.14 -13.15 9.02
N THR A 43 -9.01 -13.42 9.68
CA THR A 43 -7.83 -12.56 9.59
C THR A 43 -7.17 -12.68 8.23
N GLU A 44 -6.99 -13.90 7.72
CA GLU A 44 -6.47 -14.12 6.35
C GLU A 44 -7.42 -13.50 5.31
N GLN A 45 -8.73 -13.62 5.51
CA GLN A 45 -9.73 -12.96 4.66
C GLN A 45 -9.57 -11.44 4.67
N LEU A 46 -9.43 -10.84 5.85
CA LEU A 46 -9.24 -9.40 6.00
C LEU A 46 -7.91 -8.94 5.39
N VAL A 47 -6.83 -9.70 5.54
CA VAL A 47 -5.52 -9.43 4.93
C VAL A 47 -5.64 -9.48 3.40
N GLY A 48 -6.18 -10.56 2.83
CA GLY A 48 -6.35 -10.73 1.40
C GLY A 48 -7.23 -9.63 0.78
N ALA A 49 -8.37 -9.32 1.40
CA ALA A 49 -9.26 -8.24 0.98
C ALA A 49 -8.58 -6.86 1.03
N SER A 50 -7.81 -6.59 2.09
CA SER A 50 -7.06 -5.33 2.23
C SER A 50 -6.04 -5.16 1.10
N ILE A 51 -5.33 -6.22 0.72
CA ILE A 51 -4.36 -6.18 -0.39
C ILE A 51 -5.06 -5.96 -1.74
N ILE A 52 -6.23 -6.57 -1.97
CA ILE A 52 -7.02 -6.30 -3.18
C ILE A 52 -7.49 -4.84 -3.22
N ILE A 53 -8.03 -4.32 -2.12
CA ILE A 53 -8.43 -2.91 -2.01
C ILE A 53 -7.24 -1.98 -2.30
N HIS A 54 -6.06 -2.32 -1.79
CA HIS A 54 -4.82 -1.60 -2.09
C HIS A 54 -4.49 -1.59 -3.59
N GLY A 55 -4.59 -2.74 -4.26
CA GLY A 55 -4.39 -2.88 -5.70
C GLY A 55 -5.37 -2.03 -6.50
N LEU A 56 -6.67 -2.12 -6.19
CA LEU A 56 -7.70 -1.30 -6.84
C LEU A 56 -7.44 0.19 -6.63
N ALA A 57 -7.17 0.63 -5.40
CA ALA A 57 -6.87 2.03 -5.10
C ALA A 57 -5.62 2.52 -5.86
N THR A 58 -4.61 1.66 -6.05
CA THR A 58 -3.41 1.95 -6.85
C THR A 58 -3.75 2.18 -8.33
N ALA A 59 -4.66 1.36 -8.90
CA ALA A 59 -5.16 1.56 -10.26
C ALA A 59 -5.95 2.88 -10.40
N PHE A 60 -6.84 3.17 -9.45
CA PHE A 60 -7.59 4.44 -9.41
C PHE A 60 -6.66 5.65 -9.34
N ALA A 61 -5.60 5.60 -8.52
CA ALA A 61 -4.60 6.66 -8.47
C ALA A 61 -3.85 6.84 -9.81
N GLY A 62 -3.74 5.79 -10.63
CA GLY A 62 -3.16 5.85 -11.97
C GLY A 62 -4.11 6.46 -13.01
N LEU A 63 -5.40 6.16 -12.92
CA LEU A 63 -6.44 6.71 -13.81
C LEU A 63 -6.64 8.22 -13.62
N PHE A 64 -6.52 8.69 -12.38
CA PHE A 64 -6.69 10.08 -12.01
C PHE A 64 -5.34 10.68 -11.62
N PRO A 65 -4.61 11.33 -12.54
CA PRO A 65 -3.34 11.95 -12.24
C PRO A 65 -3.52 13.10 -11.24
N MET A 66 -2.49 13.31 -10.42
CA MET A 66 -2.42 14.43 -9.50
C MET A 66 -2.31 15.76 -10.24
N ASP A 67 -2.77 16.84 -9.61
CA ASP A 67 -2.46 18.21 -10.02
C ASP A 67 -0.96 18.46 -10.13
N ARG A 68 -0.59 19.38 -11.03
CA ARG A 68 0.80 19.73 -11.31
C ARG A 68 1.52 20.31 -10.09
N ASP A 69 0.83 21.17 -9.35
CA ASP A 69 1.31 21.66 -8.06
C ASP A 69 0.61 20.88 -6.93
N PRO A 70 1.32 19.98 -6.23
CA PRO A 70 0.74 19.22 -5.13
C PRO A 70 0.40 20.09 -3.91
N TYR A 71 0.84 21.35 -3.88
CA TYR A 71 0.61 22.30 -2.79
C TYR A 71 -0.49 23.33 -3.09
N THR A 72 -1.21 23.17 -4.21
CA THR A 72 -2.31 24.06 -4.57
C THR A 72 -3.40 24.06 -3.50
N PRO A 73 -3.92 25.23 -3.07
CA PRO A 73 -4.99 25.30 -2.06
C PRO A 73 -6.31 24.67 -2.53
N LYS A 74 -6.54 24.61 -3.84
CA LYS A 74 -7.77 24.07 -4.44
C LYS A 74 -7.40 22.99 -5.45
N ALA A 75 -7.40 21.74 -4.97
CA ALA A 75 -7.17 20.58 -5.82
C ALA A 75 -8.30 20.44 -6.86
N SER A 76 -7.94 20.06 -8.08
CA SER A 76 -8.91 19.71 -9.12
C SER A 76 -9.71 18.46 -8.71
N LEU A 77 -10.83 18.19 -9.38
CA LEU A 77 -11.59 16.95 -9.14
C LEU A 77 -10.72 15.70 -9.31
N ARG A 78 -9.84 15.68 -10.32
CA ARG A 78 -8.91 14.56 -10.54
C ARG A 78 -7.90 14.44 -9.41
N GLY A 79 -7.34 15.58 -8.95
CA GLY A 79 -6.44 15.63 -7.80
C GLY A 79 -7.10 15.16 -6.49
N GLN A 80 -8.38 15.49 -6.28
CA GLN A 80 -9.15 15.01 -5.13
C GLN A 80 -9.38 13.50 -5.18
N ILE A 81 -9.74 12.95 -6.33
CA ILE A 81 -9.90 11.51 -6.53
C ILE A 81 -8.55 10.79 -6.33
N HIS A 82 -7.46 11.34 -6.87
CA HIS A 82 -6.11 10.81 -6.65
C HIS A 82 -5.74 10.80 -5.16
N GLY A 83 -6.00 11.90 -4.45
CA GLY A 83 -5.74 12.01 -3.01
C GLY A 83 -6.55 11.01 -2.19
N LEU A 84 -7.83 10.81 -2.55
CA LEU A 84 -8.69 9.80 -1.91
C LEU A 84 -8.19 8.38 -2.19
N ALA A 85 -7.83 8.07 -3.44
CA ALA A 85 -7.23 6.79 -3.78
C ALA A 85 -5.92 6.54 -3.02
N GLY A 86 -5.05 7.56 -2.92
CA GLY A 86 -3.83 7.49 -2.12
C GLY A 86 -4.07 7.25 -0.63
N MET A 87 -5.18 7.75 -0.08
CA MET A 87 -5.59 7.46 1.30
C MET A 87 -5.96 5.98 1.46
N PHE A 88 -6.73 5.40 0.54
CA PHE A 88 -7.07 3.97 0.56
C PHE A 88 -5.84 3.07 0.38
N VAL A 89 -4.91 3.44 -0.51
CA VAL A 89 -3.59 2.78 -0.64
C VAL A 89 -2.89 2.73 0.73
N MET A 90 -2.86 3.84 1.47
CA MET A 90 -2.18 3.85 2.76
C MET A 90 -2.90 3.08 3.86
N ILE A 91 -4.22 3.27 4.02
CA ILE A 91 -4.99 2.67 5.13
C ILE A 91 -5.08 1.14 4.97
N SER A 92 -5.31 0.65 3.75
CA SER A 92 -5.46 -0.79 3.48
C SER A 92 -4.27 -1.62 3.99
N LEU A 93 -3.03 -1.18 3.73
CA LEU A 93 -1.82 -1.86 4.22
C LEU A 93 -1.39 -1.46 5.63
N ILE A 94 -2.20 -0.70 6.36
CA ILE A 94 -2.09 -0.58 7.83
C ILE A 94 -3.07 -1.54 8.51
N VAL A 95 -4.28 -1.68 7.97
CA VAL A 95 -5.31 -2.58 8.51
C VAL A 95 -4.82 -4.04 8.49
N ALA A 96 -4.21 -4.49 7.40
CA ALA A 96 -3.71 -5.85 7.26
C ALA A 96 -2.66 -6.27 8.33
N PRO A 97 -1.52 -5.55 8.53
CA PRO A 97 -0.58 -5.90 9.59
C PRO A 97 -1.15 -5.73 11.00
N CYS A 98 -2.12 -4.82 11.19
CA CYS A 98 -2.78 -4.67 12.49
C CYS A 98 -3.69 -5.85 12.82
N SER A 99 -4.44 -6.38 11.84
CA SER A 99 -5.34 -7.53 12.07
C SER A 99 -4.57 -8.78 12.49
N VAL A 100 -3.39 -8.99 11.90
CA VAL A 100 -2.45 -10.08 12.25
C VAL A 100 -2.11 -10.14 13.74
N LEU A 101 -2.04 -9.00 14.43
CA LEU A 101 -1.68 -8.96 15.86
C LEU A 101 -2.70 -9.69 16.74
N PHE A 102 -3.96 -9.68 16.32
CA PHE A 102 -5.09 -10.25 17.04
C PHE A 102 -5.39 -11.71 16.67
N SER A 103 -4.73 -12.26 15.64
CA SER A 103 -4.97 -13.63 15.19
C SER A 103 -4.09 -14.65 15.90
N GLY A 104 -4.66 -15.82 16.23
CA GLY A 104 -3.90 -16.97 16.75
C GLY A 104 -3.06 -17.68 15.69
N SER A 105 -3.37 -17.51 14.41
CA SER A 105 -2.76 -18.22 13.27
C SER A 105 -1.34 -17.74 12.93
N TYR A 106 -0.89 -16.66 13.55
CA TYR A 106 0.38 -16.02 13.25
C TYR A 106 1.40 -16.20 14.37
N SER A 107 2.63 -16.57 14.00
CA SER A 107 3.73 -16.72 14.94
C SER A 107 4.08 -15.41 15.64
N ILE A 108 4.60 -15.51 16.87
CA ILE A 108 5.02 -14.35 17.65
C ILE A 108 6.08 -13.51 16.91
N VAL A 109 6.99 -14.17 16.19
CA VAL A 109 8.02 -13.51 15.37
C VAL A 109 7.39 -12.65 14.29
N PHE A 110 6.40 -13.18 13.56
CA PHE A 110 5.71 -12.43 12.52
C PHE A 110 4.87 -11.27 13.07
N LYS A 111 4.28 -11.44 14.27
CA LYS A 111 3.58 -10.35 14.96
C LYS A 111 4.52 -9.21 15.35
N VAL A 112 5.68 -9.51 15.93
CA VAL A 112 6.70 -8.49 16.27
C VAL A 112 7.18 -7.78 15.00
N PHE A 113 7.46 -8.52 13.93
CA PHE A 113 7.80 -7.94 12.63
C PHE A 113 6.71 -7.01 12.10
N SER A 114 5.44 -7.41 12.22
CA SER A 114 4.29 -6.59 11.83
C SER A 114 4.18 -5.30 12.65
N ILE A 115 4.38 -5.37 13.97
CA ILE A 115 4.43 -4.19 14.86
C ILE A 115 5.52 -3.22 14.40
N VAL A 116 6.74 -3.71 14.14
CA VAL A 116 7.86 -2.87 13.69
C VAL A 116 7.51 -2.17 12.38
N CYS A 117 6.95 -2.88 11.40
CA CYS A 117 6.56 -2.29 10.12
C CYS A 117 5.46 -1.23 10.27
N VAL A 118 4.47 -1.47 11.13
CA VAL A 118 3.41 -0.49 11.42
C VAL A 118 3.99 0.75 12.09
N LEU A 119 4.85 0.60 13.11
CA LEU A 119 5.48 1.72 13.80
C LEU A 119 6.35 2.57 12.85
N LEU A 120 7.13 1.92 11.97
CA LEU A 120 7.90 2.61 10.93
C LEU A 120 6.99 3.37 9.96
N THR A 121 5.89 2.74 9.52
CA THR A 121 4.89 3.37 8.64
C THR A 121 4.30 4.62 9.30
N LEU A 122 3.87 4.53 10.56
CA LEU A 122 3.31 5.66 11.31
C LEU A 122 4.34 6.78 11.56
N LEU A 123 5.59 6.40 11.84
CA LEU A 123 6.70 7.35 11.97
C LEU A 123 6.92 8.14 10.67
N PHE A 124 7.05 7.44 9.54
CA PHE A 124 7.26 8.08 8.25
C PHE A 124 6.03 8.86 7.77
N LEU A 125 4.82 8.43 8.10
CA LEU A 125 3.59 9.19 7.88
C LEU A 125 3.63 10.53 8.64
N ALA A 126 3.99 10.52 9.92
CA ALA A 126 4.12 11.74 10.72
C ALA A 126 5.20 12.69 10.16
N LEU A 127 6.35 12.14 9.73
CA LEU A 127 7.41 12.91 9.09
C LEU A 127 6.96 13.47 7.73
N MET A 128 6.21 12.70 6.93
CA MET A 128 5.64 13.14 5.67
C MET A 128 4.68 14.31 5.87
N ILE A 129 3.79 14.27 6.86
CA ILE A 129 2.86 15.37 7.16
C ILE A 129 3.63 16.64 7.54
N LYS A 130 4.67 16.53 8.38
CA LYS A 130 5.53 17.66 8.74
C LYS A 130 6.29 18.21 7.53
N ALA A 131 6.83 17.33 6.69
CA ALA A 131 7.56 17.65 5.46
C ALA A 131 6.68 18.32 4.41
N TYR A 132 5.42 17.88 4.29
CA TYR A 132 4.42 18.47 3.41
C TYR A 132 4.13 19.92 3.80
N LYS A 133 3.89 20.19 5.10
CA LYS A 133 3.69 21.57 5.61
C LYS A 133 4.91 22.46 5.35
N LYS A 134 6.12 21.91 5.43
CA LYS A 134 7.39 22.61 5.17
C LYS A 134 7.77 22.68 3.69
N ARG A 135 6.96 22.10 2.79
CA ARG A 135 7.23 21.99 1.34
C ARG A 135 8.64 21.44 1.00
N LYS A 136 9.16 20.55 1.84
CA LYS A 136 10.51 19.96 1.69
C LYS A 136 10.46 18.49 2.00
N LEU A 137 11.09 17.66 1.16
CA LEU A 137 11.30 16.21 1.39
C LEU A 137 10.02 15.36 1.55
N SER A 138 8.84 15.89 1.22
CA SER A 138 7.57 15.14 1.32
C SER A 138 7.59 13.84 0.52
N GLY A 139 8.19 13.87 -0.68
CA GLY A 139 8.35 12.68 -1.53
C GLY A 139 9.28 11.60 -0.95
N LEU A 140 10.30 11.98 -0.16
CA LEU A 140 11.18 11.02 0.50
C LEU A 140 10.41 10.24 1.58
N PHE A 141 9.76 10.95 2.49
CA PHE A 141 9.00 10.31 3.56
C PHE A 141 7.78 9.55 3.04
N GLN A 142 7.18 9.99 1.93
CA GLN A 142 6.16 9.19 1.23
C GLN A 142 6.72 7.85 0.76
N ARG A 143 7.89 7.83 0.12
CA ARG A 143 8.54 6.59 -0.34
C ARG A 143 8.96 5.69 0.82
N LEU A 144 9.46 6.25 1.92
CA LEU A 144 9.82 5.49 3.11
C LEU A 144 8.58 4.90 3.80
N CYS A 145 7.51 5.67 3.92
CA CYS A 145 6.22 5.21 4.45
C CYS A 145 5.64 4.07 3.61
N TYR A 146 5.68 4.19 2.28
CA TYR A 146 5.21 3.12 1.41
C TYR A 146 6.15 1.91 1.43
N GLY A 147 7.46 2.15 1.46
CA GLY A 147 8.48 1.11 1.54
C GLY A 147 8.33 0.23 2.78
N SER A 148 8.01 0.79 3.96
CA SER A 148 7.76 -0.01 5.16
C SER A 148 6.54 -0.92 5.02
N GLN A 149 5.50 -0.48 4.29
CA GLN A 149 4.34 -1.32 3.99
C GLN A 149 4.71 -2.46 3.01
N LEU A 150 5.53 -2.16 2.00
CA LEU A 150 6.00 -3.18 1.05
C LEU A 150 6.93 -4.21 1.69
N VAL A 151 7.77 -3.80 2.64
CA VAL A 151 8.60 -4.72 3.44
C VAL A 151 7.72 -5.69 4.22
N TRP A 152 6.64 -5.20 4.84
CA TRP A 152 5.69 -6.08 5.52
C TRP A 152 5.05 -7.09 4.55
N LEU A 153 4.61 -6.61 3.38
CA LEU A 153 4.00 -7.47 2.36
C LEU A 153 4.96 -8.54 1.83
N ALA A 154 6.25 -8.20 1.66
CA ALA A 154 7.28 -9.17 1.30
C ALA A 154 7.52 -10.21 2.41
N GLY A 155 7.49 -9.79 3.68
CA GLY A 155 7.51 -10.73 4.81
C GLY A 155 6.30 -11.67 4.79
N LEU A 156 5.11 -11.15 4.47
CA LEU A 156 3.88 -11.94 4.33
C LEU A 156 3.99 -12.95 3.19
N SER A 157 4.55 -12.59 2.04
CA SER A 157 4.68 -13.50 0.90
C SER A 157 5.60 -14.69 1.21
N VAL A 158 6.75 -14.44 1.86
CA VAL A 158 7.68 -15.50 2.29
C VAL A 158 7.02 -16.44 3.28
N ARG A 159 6.23 -15.91 4.23
CA ARG A 159 5.44 -16.73 5.17
C ARG A 159 4.44 -17.63 4.44
N ASN A 160 3.76 -17.11 3.43
CA ASN A 160 2.75 -17.84 2.66
C ASN A 160 3.38 -18.98 1.84
N GLU A 161 4.58 -18.77 1.29
CA GLU A 161 5.34 -19.84 0.61
C GLU A 161 5.78 -20.94 1.58
N MET A 162 6.23 -20.57 2.79
CA MET A 162 6.62 -21.55 3.80
C MET A 162 5.43 -22.44 4.25
N LEU A 163 4.22 -21.86 4.33
CA LEU A 163 2.99 -22.63 4.56
C LEU A 163 2.69 -23.61 3.40
N LEU A 164 2.89 -23.18 2.15
CA LEU A 164 2.70 -24.05 0.99
C LEU A 164 3.62 -25.27 1.00
N THR A 165 4.87 -25.12 1.43
CA THR A 165 5.80 -26.25 1.55
C THR A 165 5.42 -27.22 2.65
N LEU A 166 4.81 -26.76 3.74
CA LEU A 166 4.42 -27.60 4.88
C LEU A 166 3.10 -28.35 4.66
N ILE A 167 2.17 -27.81 3.86
CA ILE A 167 0.90 -28.48 3.53
C ILE A 167 1.09 -29.56 2.47
N ASN A 168 2.09 -29.42 1.59
CA ASN A 168 2.36 -30.36 0.50
C ASN A 168 3.43 -31.42 0.83
N SER A 169 3.89 -31.51 2.08
CA SER A 169 4.86 -32.49 2.58
C SER A 169 4.21 -33.47 3.55
#